data_AF-A0A9Q0M776-F1
#
_entry.id   AF-A0A9Q0M776-F1
#
_cell.length_a   1.000
_cell.length_b   1.000
_cell.length_c   1.000
_cell.angle_alpha   90.00
_cell.angle_beta   90.00
_cell.angle_gamma   90.00
#
_symmetry.space_group_name_H-M   'P 1'
#
loop_
_entity.id
_entity.type
_entity.pdbx_description
1 polymer ?
#
loop_
_entity_poly.entity_id
_entity_poly.type
_entity_poly.pdbx_seq_one_letter_code
_entity_poly.pdbx_strand_id
1 'polypeptide(L)'
;MVNHGLSKVGFFDEQFDVVIEKATIEVFFVDESSAWSISMGTLQNVQLMADEIIRVLKRQVGQFFSISFTASHFRQKLFNKVFIDNKSKSEQMKTIAVHQLGEHFHYYIYHLSNNPNCSPLDIFLYEPPKVTPLIGYSNSDSSDNNDDFFGAFNL
;
A
#
# COMPACT_ATOMS: atom_id res chain seq x y z
N MET A 1 -3.79 -25.95 -10.91
CA MET A 1 -2.80 -24.86 -10.96
C MET A 1 -2.63 -24.33 -9.55
N VAL A 2 -1.42 -24.32 -9.03
CA VAL A 2 -1.14 -23.91 -7.64
C VAL A 2 -1.00 -22.38 -7.62
N ASN A 3 -1.88 -21.71 -6.90
CA ASN A 3 -1.88 -20.26 -6.71
C ASN A 3 -0.70 -19.89 -5.78
N HIS A 4 0.38 -19.34 -6.32
CA HIS A 4 1.55 -18.89 -5.54
C HIS A 4 1.63 -17.36 -5.35
N GLY A 5 0.58 -16.61 -5.69
CA GLY A 5 0.58 -15.15 -5.55
C GLY A 5 -0.02 -14.69 -4.22
N LEU A 6 0.82 -14.38 -3.23
CA LEU A 6 0.52 -13.54 -2.04
C LEU A 6 -0.55 -14.02 -1.05
N SER A 7 -1.19 -15.18 -1.25
CA SER A 7 -2.32 -15.62 -0.43
C SER A 7 -1.96 -16.13 0.98
N LYS A 8 -0.67 -16.23 1.32
CA LYS A 8 -0.22 -16.62 2.66
C LYS A 8 1.14 -16.02 2.99
N VAL A 9 1.19 -15.22 4.04
CA VAL A 9 2.44 -14.65 4.56
C VAL A 9 2.89 -15.42 5.81
N GLY A 10 4.19 -15.67 5.94
CA GLY A 10 4.79 -16.51 7.01
C GLY A 10 4.81 -15.88 8.41
N PHE A 11 3.92 -14.94 8.69
CA PHE A 11 3.83 -14.21 9.95
C PHE A 11 2.69 -14.78 10.82
N PHE A 12 2.84 -14.65 12.14
CA PHE A 12 1.77 -14.94 13.08
C PHE A 12 0.65 -13.90 12.97
N ASP A 13 -0.48 -14.22 13.58
CA ASP A 13 -1.60 -13.31 13.68
C ASP A 13 -1.22 -12.11 14.56
N GLU A 14 -1.80 -10.94 14.26
CA GLU A 14 -1.72 -9.75 15.12
C GLU A 14 -0.28 -9.27 15.43
N GLN A 15 0.65 -9.41 14.49
CA GLN A 15 2.04 -9.00 14.67
C GLN A 15 2.32 -7.55 14.28
N PHE A 16 1.53 -6.96 13.38
CA PHE A 16 1.81 -5.65 12.82
C PHE A 16 0.76 -4.62 13.20
N ASP A 17 1.22 -3.41 13.49
CA ASP A 17 0.34 -2.24 13.62
C ASP A 17 0.00 -1.65 12.23
N VAL A 18 0.89 -1.82 11.25
CA VAL A 18 0.75 -1.24 9.91
C VAL A 18 1.14 -2.25 8.85
N VAL A 19 0.31 -2.35 7.80
CA VAL A 19 0.64 -3.04 6.54
C VAL A 19 0.59 -2.03 5.40
N ILE A 20 1.58 -2.08 4.52
CA ILE A 20 1.67 -1.21 3.35
C ILE A 20 1.83 -2.08 2.11
N GLU A 21 1.06 -1.78 1.08
CA GLU A 21 1.31 -2.29 -0.26
C GLU A 21 1.37 -1.14 -1.26
N LYS A 22 2.20 -1.29 -2.28
CA LYS A 22 2.32 -0.31 -3.36
C LYS A 22 2.25 -1.02 -4.70
N ALA A 23 1.17 -0.78 -5.42
CA ALA A 23 0.86 -1.34 -6.73
C ALA A 23 0.94 -2.89 -6.77
N THR A 24 0.89 -3.54 -5.61
CA THR A 24 0.97 -5.01 -5.51
C THR A 24 -0.35 -5.62 -5.93
N ILE A 25 -1.47 -5.01 -5.54
CA ILE A 25 -2.82 -5.46 -5.88
C ILE A 25 -3.03 -5.49 -7.40
N GLU A 26 -2.37 -4.60 -8.14
CA GLU A 26 -2.50 -4.46 -9.59
C GLU A 26 -2.06 -5.71 -10.35
N VAL A 27 -1.19 -6.53 -9.76
CA VAL A 27 -0.76 -7.82 -10.34
C VAL A 27 -1.94 -8.76 -10.55
N PHE A 28 -2.99 -8.68 -9.73
CA PHE A 28 -4.17 -9.52 -9.90
C PHE A 28 -5.07 -9.08 -11.06
N PHE A 29 -4.87 -7.87 -11.59
CA PHE A 29 -5.72 -7.27 -12.63
C PHE A 29 -5.09 -7.31 -14.03
N VAL A 30 -3.88 -7.85 -14.18
CA VAL A 30 -3.12 -7.86 -15.44
C VAL A 30 -3.90 -8.53 -16.58
N ASP A 31 -4.60 -9.62 -16.27
CA ASP A 31 -5.37 -10.40 -17.24
C ASP A 31 -6.87 -10.04 -17.27
N GLU A 32 -7.30 -9.01 -16.53
CA GLU A 32 -8.70 -8.58 -16.53
C GLU A 32 -9.06 -7.87 -17.84
N SER A 33 -10.17 -8.28 -18.45
CA SER A 33 -10.66 -7.68 -19.70
C SER A 33 -11.37 -6.34 -19.50
N SER A 34 -11.72 -5.98 -18.26
CA SER A 34 -12.51 -4.80 -17.94
C SER A 34 -12.23 -4.31 -16.52
N ALA A 35 -11.97 -3.01 -16.38
CA ALA A 35 -11.87 -2.34 -15.08
C ALA A 35 -13.23 -2.24 -14.35
N TRP A 36 -14.35 -2.42 -15.07
CA TRP A 36 -15.70 -2.30 -14.53
C TRP A 36 -16.28 -3.63 -14.03
N SER A 37 -15.77 -4.75 -14.54
CA SER A 37 -16.28 -6.09 -14.25
C SER A 37 -15.12 -7.04 -14.00
N ILE A 38 -14.85 -7.29 -12.72
CA ILE A 38 -13.76 -8.16 -12.27
C ILE A 38 -14.18 -9.63 -12.36
N SER A 39 -13.27 -10.51 -12.78
CA SER A 39 -13.52 -11.94 -12.74
C SER A 39 -13.62 -12.47 -11.30
N MET A 40 -14.28 -13.62 -11.15
CA MET A 40 -14.36 -14.30 -9.85
C MET A 40 -12.99 -14.75 -9.34
N GLY A 41 -12.07 -15.13 -10.24
CA GLY A 41 -10.71 -15.55 -9.87
C GLY A 41 -9.90 -14.40 -9.26
N THR A 42 -9.93 -13.23 -9.91
CA THR A 42 -9.28 -12.01 -9.39
C THR A 42 -9.89 -11.58 -8.06
N LEU A 43 -11.22 -11.57 -7.95
CA LEU A 43 -11.89 -11.26 -6.69
C LEU A 43 -11.46 -12.22 -5.56
N GLN A 44 -11.35 -13.52 -5.85
CA GLN A 44 -10.90 -14.51 -4.86
C GLN A 44 -9.44 -14.27 -4.44
N ASN A 45 -8.55 -13.97 -5.38
CA ASN A 45 -7.16 -13.69 -5.08
C ASN A 45 -7.01 -12.44 -4.19
N VAL A 46 -7.73 -11.36 -4.52
CA VAL A 46 -7.74 -10.13 -3.70
C VAL A 46 -8.37 -10.41 -2.32
N GLN A 47 -9.39 -11.26 -2.25
CA GLN A 47 -10.00 -11.65 -0.98
C GLN A 47 -9.00 -12.39 -0.08
N LEU A 48 -8.26 -13.36 -0.62
CA LEU A 48 -7.24 -14.09 0.14
C LEU A 48 -6.14 -13.16 0.67
N MET A 49 -5.70 -12.20 -0.14
CA MET A 49 -4.77 -11.17 0.31
C MET A 49 -5.37 -10.29 1.41
N ALA A 50 -6.63 -9.84 1.26
CA ALA A 50 -7.30 -9.05 2.29
C ALA A 50 -7.42 -9.81 3.62
N ASP A 51 -7.69 -11.12 3.56
CA ASP A 51 -7.76 -11.99 4.73
C ASP A 51 -6.41 -12.06 5.45
N GLU A 52 -5.32 -12.21 4.71
CA GLU A 52 -3.97 -12.21 5.29
C GLU A 52 -3.59 -10.86 5.89
N ILE A 53 -3.94 -9.75 5.23
CA ILE A 53 -3.71 -8.40 5.77
C ILE A 53 -4.44 -8.23 7.11
N ILE A 54 -5.72 -8.60 7.17
CA ILE A 54 -6.52 -8.51 8.40
C ILE A 54 -5.94 -9.41 9.49
N ARG A 55 -5.52 -10.62 9.13
CA ARG A 55 -4.97 -11.62 10.07
C ARG A 55 -3.69 -11.11 10.75
N VAL A 56 -2.76 -10.55 9.98
CA VAL A 56 -1.47 -10.12 10.53
C VAL A 56 -1.53 -8.76 11.24
N LEU A 57 -2.59 -7.98 11.01
CA LEU A 57 -2.82 -6.72 11.70
C LEU A 57 -3.36 -6.93 13.12
N LYS A 58 -2.79 -6.21 14.08
CA LYS A 58 -3.29 -6.16 15.46
C LYS A 58 -4.73 -5.65 15.51
N ARG A 59 -5.54 -6.22 16.40
CA ARG A 59 -6.94 -5.81 16.59
C ARG A 59 -7.03 -4.41 17.17
N GLN A 60 -8.03 -3.66 16.72
CA GLN A 60 -8.39 -2.32 17.21
C GLN A 60 -7.32 -1.23 17.07
N VAL A 61 -6.15 -1.52 16.49
CA VAL A 61 -5.07 -0.54 16.24
C VAL A 61 -4.47 -0.64 14.83
N GLY A 62 -4.80 -1.70 14.09
CA GLY A 62 -4.25 -2.02 12.79
C GLY A 62 -4.64 -1.02 11.71
N GLN A 63 -3.66 -0.67 10.88
CA GLN A 63 -3.81 0.23 9.75
C GLN A 63 -3.26 -0.42 8.47
N PHE A 64 -3.98 -0.22 7.38
CA PHE A 64 -3.58 -0.68 6.05
C PHE A 64 -3.50 0.51 5.09
N PHE A 65 -2.37 0.64 4.41
CA PHE A 65 -2.16 1.64 3.37
C PHE A 65 -1.95 0.95 2.01
N SER A 66 -2.82 1.26 1.07
CA SER A 66 -2.69 0.83 -0.32
C SER A 66 -2.32 2.03 -1.19
N ILE A 67 -1.18 1.96 -1.87
CA ILE A 67 -0.72 2.96 -2.83
C ILE A 67 -0.94 2.42 -4.23
N SER A 68 -1.71 3.12 -5.04
CA SER A 68 -2.30 2.57 -6.26
C SER A 68 -2.37 3.61 -7.37
N PHE A 69 -2.15 3.21 -8.62
CA PHE A 69 -2.47 4.08 -9.77
C PHE A 69 -3.94 3.94 -10.20
N THR A 70 -4.67 2.95 -9.66
CA THR A 70 -6.11 2.79 -9.91
C THR A 70 -6.94 3.80 -9.14
N ALA A 71 -7.83 4.48 -9.86
CA ALA A 71 -8.73 5.51 -9.35
C ALA A 71 -9.78 5.00 -8.35
N SER A 72 -10.26 5.92 -7.51
CA SER A 72 -11.16 5.64 -6.38
C SER A 72 -12.46 4.95 -6.77
N HIS A 73 -13.05 5.30 -7.91
CA HIS A 73 -14.31 4.74 -8.38
C HIS A 73 -14.23 3.23 -8.71
N PHE A 74 -13.03 2.70 -8.94
CA PHE A 74 -12.77 1.27 -9.06
C PHE A 74 -12.34 0.66 -7.73
N ARG A 75 -11.28 1.22 -7.12
CA ARG A 75 -10.61 0.59 -5.97
C ARG A 75 -11.45 0.62 -4.69
N GLN A 76 -12.20 1.69 -4.43
CA GLN A 76 -13.06 1.76 -3.24
C GLN A 76 -14.15 0.69 -3.26
N LYS A 77 -14.75 0.41 -4.43
CA LYS A 77 -15.77 -0.63 -4.56
C LYS A 77 -15.20 -2.01 -4.24
N LEU A 78 -14.00 -2.30 -4.76
CA LEU A 78 -13.28 -3.53 -4.45
C LEU A 78 -12.99 -3.64 -2.95
N PHE A 79 -12.48 -2.57 -2.32
CA PHE A 79 -12.14 -2.55 -0.91
C PHE A 79 -13.34 -2.69 0.01
N ASN A 80 -14.45 -2.00 -0.27
CA ASN A 80 -15.69 -2.21 0.47
C ASN A 80 -16.11 -3.68 0.42
N LYS A 81 -16.00 -4.31 -0.75
CA LYS A 81 -16.34 -5.72 -0.88
C LYS A 81 -15.45 -6.64 -0.04
N VAL A 82 -14.12 -6.53 -0.16
CA VAL A 82 -13.20 -7.49 0.45
C VAL A 82 -12.84 -7.21 1.91
N PHE A 83 -12.93 -5.95 2.36
CA PHE A 83 -12.60 -5.53 3.72
C PHE A 83 -13.82 -5.20 4.60
N ILE A 84 -15.02 -5.04 4.01
CA ILE A 84 -16.24 -4.68 4.75
C ILE A 84 -17.35 -5.72 4.54
N ASP A 85 -17.85 -5.84 3.31
CA ASP A 85 -19.06 -6.62 3.00
C ASP A 85 -18.85 -8.12 3.23
N ASN A 86 -17.68 -8.64 2.83
CA ASN A 86 -17.32 -10.05 2.98
C ASN A 86 -16.70 -10.38 4.36
N LYS A 87 -16.83 -9.48 5.35
CA LYS A 87 -16.18 -9.61 6.66
C LYS A 87 -17.17 -9.62 7.81
N SER A 88 -16.84 -10.39 8.84
CA SER A 88 -17.55 -10.30 10.12
C SER A 88 -17.27 -8.94 10.77
N LYS A 89 -18.17 -8.46 11.64
CA LYS A 89 -18.03 -7.15 12.30
C LYS A 89 -16.67 -6.95 13.00
N SER A 90 -16.08 -8.02 13.54
CA SER A 90 -14.78 -8.01 14.22
C SER A 90 -13.55 -7.98 13.28
N GLU A 91 -13.76 -8.18 11.98
CA GLU A 91 -12.72 -8.26 10.96
C GLU A 91 -12.82 -7.12 9.94
N GLN A 92 -13.86 -6.30 10.02
CA GLN A 92 -14.06 -5.19 9.09
C GLN A 92 -12.95 -4.14 9.26
N MET A 93 -12.45 -3.63 8.13
CA MET A 93 -11.63 -2.42 8.09
C MET A 93 -12.44 -1.29 7.46
N LYS A 94 -12.38 -0.09 8.04
CA LYS A 94 -13.05 1.10 7.51
C LYS A 94 -12.08 1.92 6.68
N THR A 95 -12.53 2.40 5.53
CA THR A 95 -11.80 3.44 4.79
C THR A 95 -11.84 4.74 5.59
N ILE A 96 -10.67 5.21 6.00
CA ILE A 96 -10.48 6.43 6.80
C ILE A 96 -10.28 7.63 5.88
N ALA A 97 -9.44 7.48 4.85
CA ALA A 97 -9.16 8.54 3.90
C ALA A 97 -8.69 7.99 2.56
N VAL A 98 -8.90 8.79 1.50
CA VAL A 98 -8.31 8.55 0.18
C VAL A 98 -7.66 9.85 -0.29
N HIS A 99 -6.35 9.80 -0.52
CA HIS A 99 -5.58 10.96 -0.95
C HIS A 99 -5.05 10.74 -2.36
N GLN A 100 -5.15 11.76 -3.20
CA GLN A 100 -4.53 11.77 -4.51
C GLN A 100 -3.12 12.37 -4.41
N LEU A 101 -2.16 11.70 -5.03
CA LEU A 101 -0.76 12.09 -5.12
C LEU A 101 -0.37 12.36 -6.56
N GLY A 102 0.46 13.37 -6.75
CA GLY A 102 1.03 13.71 -8.05
C GLY A 102 0.09 14.55 -8.92
N GLU A 103 0.68 15.57 -9.55
CA GLU A 103 -0.01 16.50 -10.45
C GLU A 103 -0.20 15.90 -11.85
N HIS A 104 0.77 15.10 -12.32
CA HIS A 104 0.80 14.51 -13.67
C HIS A 104 0.75 12.98 -13.69
N PHE A 105 1.07 12.32 -12.56
CA PHE A 105 0.96 10.87 -12.36
C PHE A 105 0.10 10.62 -11.13
N HIS A 106 -1.19 10.37 -11.34
CA HIS A 106 -2.13 10.22 -10.25
C HIS A 106 -1.97 8.86 -9.56
N TYR A 107 -1.32 8.90 -8.40
CA TYR A 107 -1.43 7.84 -7.42
C TYR A 107 -2.54 8.16 -6.43
N TYR A 108 -3.09 7.12 -5.82
CA TYR A 108 -4.08 7.19 -4.79
C TYR A 108 -3.55 6.42 -3.58
N ILE A 109 -3.56 7.05 -2.41
CA ILE A 109 -3.33 6.40 -1.13
C ILE A 109 -4.69 6.13 -0.51
N TYR A 110 -5.01 4.86 -0.29
CA TYR A 110 -6.15 4.42 0.49
C TYR A 110 -5.68 4.06 1.89
N HIS A 111 -6.21 4.75 2.88
CA HIS A 111 -5.98 4.45 4.29
C HIS A 111 -7.20 3.72 4.84
N LEU A 112 -7.03 2.48 5.28
CA LEU A 112 -8.04 1.68 5.96
C LEU A 112 -7.58 1.37 7.39
N SER A 113 -8.51 1.27 8.34
CA SER A 113 -8.19 0.91 9.71
C SER A 113 -9.23 -0.02 10.34
N ASN A 114 -8.77 -0.94 11.19
CA ASN A 114 -9.62 -1.73 12.08
C ASN A 114 -9.83 -1.05 13.46
N ASN A 115 -9.27 0.14 13.66
CA ASN A 115 -9.46 0.96 14.84
C ASN A 115 -10.74 1.81 14.68
N PRO A 116 -11.77 1.63 15.54
CA PRO A 116 -13.02 2.38 15.46
C PRO A 116 -12.85 3.89 15.70
N ASN A 117 -11.75 4.29 16.36
CA ASN A 117 -11.44 5.67 16.72
C ASN A 117 -10.35 6.29 15.82
N CYS A 118 -9.99 5.63 14.72
CA CYS A 118 -8.99 6.18 13.80
C CYS A 118 -9.53 7.45 13.13
N SER A 119 -8.80 8.54 13.24
CA SER A 119 -9.03 9.76 12.46
C SER A 119 -8.16 9.75 11.19
N PRO A 120 -8.56 10.50 10.15
CA PRO A 120 -7.66 10.82 9.05
C PRO A 120 -6.33 11.34 9.59
N LEU A 121 -5.25 10.82 9.02
CA LEU A 121 -3.92 11.32 9.30
C LEU A 121 -3.71 12.58 8.47
N ASP A 122 -3.11 13.61 9.08
CA ASP A 122 -2.45 14.69 8.34
C ASP A 122 -1.16 14.11 7.74
N ILE A 123 -1.32 13.26 6.72
CA ILE A 123 -0.21 12.80 5.91
C ILE A 123 0.33 13.98 5.11
N PHE A 124 1.64 14.03 4.90
CA PHE A 124 2.41 15.03 4.13
C PHE A 124 3.24 16.08 4.91
N LEU A 125 3.68 15.79 6.15
CA LEU A 125 4.93 16.41 6.63
C LEU A 125 6.10 15.48 6.30
N TYR A 126 6.67 15.60 5.10
CA TYR A 126 7.97 15.02 4.81
C TYR A 126 9.04 16.03 5.24
N GLU A 127 9.81 15.66 6.26
CA GLU A 127 11.09 16.31 6.52
C GLU A 127 12.19 15.51 5.80
N PRO A 128 12.93 16.13 4.87
CA PRO A 128 14.06 15.48 4.23
C PRO A 128 15.05 14.94 5.27
N PRO A 129 15.66 13.76 5.05
CA PRO A 129 16.72 13.25 5.91
C PRO A 129 17.82 14.31 6.10
N LYS A 130 18.21 14.53 7.36
CA LYS A 130 19.34 15.43 7.67
C LYS A 130 20.64 14.75 7.23
N VAL A 131 21.30 15.30 6.23
CA VAL A 131 22.62 14.82 5.79
C VAL A 131 23.62 15.06 6.91
N THR A 132 24.19 13.99 7.45
CA THR A 132 25.30 14.07 8.40
C THR A 132 26.59 13.73 7.65
N PRO A 133 27.58 14.64 7.55
CA PRO A 133 28.86 14.33 6.94
C PRO A 133 29.50 13.13 7.65
N LEU A 134 29.87 12.10 6.89
CA LEU A 134 30.64 10.99 7.41
C LEU A 134 32.03 11.50 7.80
N ILE A 135 32.30 11.58 9.10
CA ILE A 135 33.64 11.86 9.63
C ILE A 135 34.49 10.60 9.36
N GLY A 136 35.28 10.60 8.28
CA GLY A 136 36.30 9.56 8.05
C GLY A 136 36.57 9.12 6.61
N TYR A 137 35.80 9.54 5.61
CA TYR A 137 36.17 9.26 4.22
C TYR A 137 37.11 10.36 3.70
N SER A 138 38.42 10.14 3.90
CA SER A 138 39.45 10.84 3.15
C SER A 138 39.31 10.49 1.67
N ASN A 139 39.02 11.49 0.84
CA ASN A 139 39.05 11.38 -0.62
C ASN A 139 40.45 10.97 -1.08
N SER A 140 40.62 9.70 -1.42
CA SER A 140 41.63 9.25 -2.36
C SER A 140 40.96 8.32 -3.37
N ASP A 141 40.98 8.78 -4.62
CA ASP A 141 40.76 8.02 -5.86
C ASP A 141 39.32 7.61 -6.20
N SER A 142 38.68 8.39 -7.07
CA SER A 142 38.61 8.07 -8.50
C SER A 142 37.72 9.06 -9.25
N SER A 143 38.31 9.72 -10.24
CA SER A 143 37.65 10.40 -11.36
C SER A 143 36.67 9.48 -12.10
N ASP A 144 35.66 10.09 -12.72
CA ASP A 144 34.58 9.52 -13.55
C ASP A 144 33.37 8.97 -12.78
N ASN A 145 32.43 9.87 -12.46
CA ASN A 145 30.99 9.58 -12.50
C ASN A 145 30.24 10.88 -12.80
N ASN A 146 29.91 11.09 -14.08
CA ASN A 146 29.03 12.16 -14.55
C ASN A 146 27.54 11.86 -14.29
N ASP A 147 27.23 10.88 -13.43
CA ASP A 147 25.86 10.52 -13.09
C ASP A 147 25.46 11.22 -11.79
N ASP A 148 25.35 12.55 -11.85
CA ASP A 148 24.71 13.32 -10.78
C ASP A 148 23.19 13.06 -10.82
N PHE A 149 22.79 11.92 -10.25
CA PHE A 149 21.41 11.49 -10.09
C PHE A 149 20.56 12.51 -9.29
N PHE A 150 21.21 13.32 -8.44
CA PHE A 150 20.52 14.31 -7.59
C PHE A 150 20.36 15.67 -8.26
N GLY A 151 21.18 16.00 -9.26
CA GLY A 151 20.99 17.17 -10.11
C GLY A 151 19.69 17.17 -10.93
N ALA A 152 19.00 16.03 -11.01
CA ALA A 152 17.68 15.91 -11.65
C ALA A 152 16.52 16.43 -10.78
N PHE A 153 16.75 16.64 -9.48
CA PHE A 153 15.75 17.14 -8.54
C PHE A 153 16.14 18.56 -8.07
N ASN A 154 16.07 19.53 -8.97
CA ASN A 154 16.08 20.94 -8.56
C ASN A 154 14.75 21.25 -7.86
N LEU A 155 14.75 21.20 -6.53
CA LEU A 155 13.73 21.77 -5.64
C LEU A 155 13.98 23.27 -5.44
#